data_AF-A0A949JNN6-F1
#
_entry.id   AF-A0A949JNN6-F1
#
_cell.length_a   1.000
_cell.length_b   1.000
_cell.length_c   1.000
_cell.angle_alpha   90.00
_cell.angle_beta   90.00
_cell.angle_gamma   90.00
#
_symmetry.space_group_name_H-M   'P 1'
#
loop_
_entity.id
_entity.type
_entity.pdbx_description
1 polymer ?
#
loop_
_entity_poly.entity_id
_entity_poly.type
_entity_poly.pdbx_seq_one_letter_code
_entity_poly.pdbx_strand_id
1 'polypeptide(L)'
;MSRFDLENYVQVKDRVRDFWDKHEVGQITTEMVHLDNADVKNRMVVIQATVRVDGVIVSTGIAKEREGLKGANMTAFIENCETSAVGRALANFGVSVDKSMASREEMEAVEAVEAGHTTTLAQIKSVGLACANEEIREEIREHWTECQSDPVLASEFLAQLEVAIQGLE
;
A
#
# COMPACT_ATOMS: atom_id res chain seq x y z
N MET A 1 -13.43 2.17 19.36
CA MET A 1 -12.65 1.67 18.21
C MET A 1 -11.21 2.08 18.46
N SER A 2 -10.27 1.14 18.31
CA SER A 2 -8.85 1.33 18.69
C SER A 2 -8.22 2.42 17.82
N ARG A 3 -7.85 3.53 18.44
CA ARG A 3 -7.06 4.62 17.85
C ARG A 3 -5.68 4.05 17.48
N PHE A 4 -5.33 4.01 16.19
CA PHE A 4 -4.01 3.60 15.73
C PHE A 4 -3.04 4.73 16.07
N ASP A 5 -2.04 4.44 16.90
CA ASP A 5 -1.11 5.44 17.42
C ASP A 5 0.24 5.26 16.72
N LEU A 6 0.58 6.18 15.82
CA LEU A 6 1.83 6.14 15.04
C LEU A 6 3.08 6.16 15.92
N GLU A 7 3.01 6.75 17.12
CA GLU A 7 4.14 6.76 18.07
C GLU A 7 4.53 5.34 18.52
N ASN A 8 3.63 4.37 18.39
CA ASN A 8 3.83 2.98 18.79
C ASN A 8 4.05 2.03 17.59
N TYR A 9 4.34 2.56 16.38
CA TYR A 9 4.65 1.74 15.21
C TYR A 9 6.05 1.12 15.33
N VAL A 10 6.11 -0.20 15.49
CA VAL A 10 7.37 -0.95 15.41
C VAL A 10 7.74 -1.10 13.93
N GLN A 11 8.88 -0.51 13.53
CA GLN A 11 9.35 -0.60 12.16
C GLN A 11 9.77 -2.04 11.83
N VAL A 12 9.62 -2.43 10.56
CA VAL A 12 10.00 -3.77 10.09
C VAL A 12 11.47 -4.07 10.43
N LYS A 13 12.37 -3.08 10.34
CA LYS A 13 13.78 -3.23 10.72
C LYS A 13 13.96 -3.69 12.18
N ASP A 14 13.12 -3.19 13.08
CA ASP A 14 13.21 -3.50 14.51
C ASP A 14 12.65 -4.90 14.76
N ARG A 15 11.56 -5.28 14.08
CA ARG A 15 11.05 -6.66 14.09
C ARG A 15 12.07 -7.67 13.58
N VAL A 16 12.78 -7.32 12.51
CA VAL A 16 13.81 -8.17 11.91
C VAL A 16 14.99 -8.36 12.88
N ARG A 17 15.44 -7.30 13.55
CA ARG A 17 16.47 -7.39 14.60
C ARG A 17 16.00 -8.26 15.76
N ASP A 18 14.82 -7.99 16.30
CA ASP A 18 14.25 -8.72 17.44
C ASP A 18 14.04 -10.21 17.13
N PHE A 19 13.75 -10.56 15.87
CA PHE A 19 13.65 -11.94 15.42
C PHE A 19 15.00 -12.66 15.51
N TRP A 20 16.07 -12.09 14.94
CA TRP A 20 17.39 -12.74 14.96
C TRP A 20 18.06 -12.71 16.34
N ASP A 21 17.76 -11.71 17.19
CA ASP A 21 18.20 -11.69 18.58
C ASP A 21 17.64 -12.89 19.39
N LYS A 22 16.45 -13.39 19.02
CA LYS A 22 15.78 -14.54 19.68
C LYS A 22 16.01 -15.86 18.96
N HIS A 23 16.24 -15.81 17.66
CA HIS A 23 16.37 -16.97 16.77
C HIS A 23 17.61 -16.80 15.89
N GLU A 24 18.79 -17.06 16.45
CA GLU A 24 20.09 -16.84 15.79
C GLU A 24 20.24 -17.60 14.46
N VAL A 25 19.60 -18.77 14.35
CA VAL A 25 19.56 -19.60 13.12
C VAL A 25 18.26 -19.46 12.33
N GLY A 26 17.42 -18.48 12.68
CA GLY A 26 16.16 -18.19 12.01
C GLY A 26 16.35 -17.72 10.56
N GLN A 27 15.39 -18.05 9.70
CA GLN A 27 15.43 -17.69 8.29
C GLN A 27 14.18 -16.91 7.90
N ILE A 28 14.37 -15.86 7.11
CA ILE A 28 13.30 -15.14 6.43
C ILE A 28 13.58 -15.26 4.94
N THR A 29 12.62 -15.77 4.19
CA THR A 29 12.72 -15.96 2.74
C THR A 29 11.54 -15.30 2.06
N THR A 30 11.75 -14.72 0.89
CA THR A 30 10.73 -14.01 0.12
C THR A 30 10.62 -14.63 -1.27
N GLU A 31 9.41 -14.66 -1.79
CA GLU A 31 9.10 -15.16 -3.12
C GLU A 31 8.13 -14.21 -3.80
N MET A 32 8.48 -13.75 -5.01
CA MET A 32 7.58 -13.01 -5.86
C MET A 32 6.56 -13.98 -6.47
N VAL A 33 5.33 -13.91 -5.95
CA VAL A 33 4.23 -14.80 -6.36
C VAL A 33 3.61 -14.30 -7.67
N HIS A 34 3.58 -12.99 -7.87
CA HIS A 34 3.01 -12.39 -9.06
C HIS A 34 3.69 -11.06 -9.37
N LEU A 35 3.88 -10.80 -10.66
CA LEU A 35 4.25 -9.50 -11.19
C LEU A 35 3.45 -9.25 -12.47
N ASP A 36 2.56 -8.28 -12.41
CA ASP A 36 1.86 -7.78 -13.58
C ASP A 36 2.77 -6.80 -14.33
N ASN A 37 3.12 -7.16 -15.56
CA ASN A 37 3.92 -6.35 -16.48
C ASN A 37 3.13 -5.95 -17.74
N ALA A 38 1.81 -6.20 -17.77
CA ALA A 38 1.00 -5.96 -18.96
C ALA A 38 0.84 -4.46 -19.27
N ASP A 39 0.75 -3.62 -18.23
CA ASP A 39 0.67 -2.17 -18.37
C ASP A 39 1.76 -1.50 -17.52
N VAL A 40 2.68 -0.79 -18.18
CA VAL A 40 3.77 -0.04 -17.53
C VAL A 40 3.22 1.04 -16.59
N LYS A 41 1.96 1.46 -16.75
CA LYS A 41 1.31 2.48 -15.91
C LYS A 41 0.54 1.93 -14.71
N ASN A 42 0.34 0.61 -14.62
CA ASN A 42 -0.44 0.00 -13.53
C ASN A 42 0.13 -1.37 -13.12
N ARG A 43 1.45 -1.44 -12.96
CA ARG A 43 2.11 -2.67 -12.53
C ARG A 43 1.75 -2.97 -11.08
N MET A 44 1.63 -4.26 -10.79
CA MET A 44 1.25 -4.76 -9.48
C MET A 44 2.10 -5.97 -9.15
N VAL A 45 2.57 -6.03 -7.91
CA VAL A 45 3.41 -7.12 -7.43
C VAL A 45 2.81 -7.74 -6.17
N VAL A 46 2.87 -9.06 -6.09
CA VAL A 46 2.50 -9.83 -4.89
C VAL A 46 3.73 -10.60 -4.44
N ILE A 47 4.11 -10.43 -3.18
CA ILE A 47 5.25 -11.11 -2.57
C ILE A 47 4.78 -11.86 -1.32
N GLN A 48 5.27 -13.08 -1.16
CA GLN A 48 5.10 -13.88 0.04
C GLN A 48 6.44 -13.98 0.79
N ALA A 49 6.43 -13.68 2.08
CA ALA A 49 7.52 -13.98 2.99
C ALA A 49 7.20 -15.25 3.81
N THR A 50 8.21 -16.06 4.06
CA THR A 50 8.16 -17.27 4.89
C THR A 50 9.24 -17.20 5.96
N VAL A 51 8.83 -17.39 7.22
CA VAL A 51 9.73 -17.41 8.38
C VAL A 51 9.94 -18.85 8.82
N ARG A 52 11.20 -19.22 9.06
CA ARG A 52 11.58 -20.53 9.60
C ARG A 52 12.40 -20.38 10.86
N VAL A 53 12.16 -21.26 11.82
CA VAL A 53 12.96 -21.42 13.05
C VAL A 53 13.31 -22.90 13.15
N ASP A 54 14.58 -23.20 13.37
CA ASP A 54 15.09 -24.59 13.45
C ASP A 54 14.67 -25.47 12.26
N GLY A 55 14.63 -24.87 11.06
CA GLY A 55 14.26 -25.55 9.80
C GLY A 55 12.75 -25.73 9.57
N VAL A 56 11.90 -25.40 10.54
CA VAL A 56 10.44 -25.51 10.45
C VAL A 56 9.83 -24.18 10.06
N ILE A 57 8.85 -24.18 9.13
CA ILE A 57 8.07 -22.98 8.81
C ILE A 57 7.17 -22.63 10.00
N VAL A 58 7.33 -21.44 10.54
CA VAL A 58 6.58 -20.96 11.72
C VAL A 58 5.54 -19.91 11.37
N SER A 59 5.74 -19.15 10.29
CA SER A 59 4.76 -18.18 9.80
C SER A 59 5.00 -17.82 8.34
N THR A 60 3.99 -17.19 7.74
CA THR A 60 4.05 -16.58 6.41
C THR A 60 3.37 -15.21 6.43
N GLY A 61 3.68 -14.37 5.45
CA GLY A 61 3.02 -13.09 5.22
C GLY A 61 2.96 -12.77 3.74
N ILE A 62 1.80 -12.31 3.26
CA ILE A 62 1.61 -11.91 1.86
C ILE A 62 1.37 -10.40 1.83
N ALA A 63 2.05 -9.71 0.92
CA ALA A 63 1.79 -8.32 0.61
C ALA A 63 1.50 -8.16 -0.88
N LYS A 64 0.79 -7.08 -1.18
CA LYS A 64 0.46 -6.65 -2.53
C LYS A 64 0.73 -5.15 -2.58
N GLU A 65 1.46 -4.71 -3.60
CA GLU A 65 1.69 -3.30 -3.88
C GLU A 65 1.42 -3.01 -5.35
N ARG A 66 0.96 -1.79 -5.63
CA ARG A 66 0.87 -1.24 -6.98
C ARG A 66 1.97 -0.22 -7.18
N GLU A 67 2.51 -0.15 -8.39
CA GLU A 67 3.39 0.95 -8.77
C GLU A 67 2.61 2.26 -8.72
N GLY A 68 3.08 3.17 -7.87
CA GLY A 68 2.43 4.46 -7.66
C GLY A 68 2.92 5.50 -8.67
N LEU A 69 2.09 6.48 -9.01
CA LEU A 69 2.53 7.62 -9.83
C LEU A 69 3.32 8.68 -9.02
N LYS A 70 3.29 8.61 -7.69
CA LYS A 70 3.99 9.50 -6.75
C LYS A 70 4.37 8.72 -5.47
N GLY A 71 5.34 9.22 -4.71
CA GLY A 71 5.74 8.66 -3.41
C GLY A 71 6.72 7.47 -3.51
N ALA A 72 6.85 6.73 -2.41
CA ALA A 72 7.87 5.67 -2.28
C ALA A 72 7.69 4.50 -3.26
N ASN A 73 6.45 4.22 -3.68
CA ASN A 73 6.13 3.17 -4.65
C ASN A 73 6.39 3.56 -6.11
N MET A 74 6.77 4.81 -6.42
CA MET A 74 7.06 5.23 -7.79
C MET A 74 8.31 4.58 -8.37
N THR A 75 9.30 4.29 -7.52
CA THR A 75 10.57 3.68 -7.95
C THR A 75 10.90 2.39 -7.22
N ALA A 76 10.17 2.07 -6.14
CA ALA A 76 10.54 0.98 -5.23
C ALA A 76 9.33 0.14 -4.77
N PHE A 77 8.28 0.02 -5.61
CA PHE A 77 7.08 -0.74 -5.22
C PHE A 77 7.34 -2.24 -4.97
N ILE A 78 8.37 -2.82 -5.59
CA ILE A 78 8.75 -4.22 -5.37
C ILE A 78 9.44 -4.36 -4.01
N GLU A 79 10.40 -3.50 -3.70
CA GLU A 79 11.14 -3.47 -2.43
C GLU A 79 10.22 -3.13 -1.25
N ASN A 80 9.26 -2.22 -1.46
CA ASN A 80 8.25 -1.90 -0.47
C ASN A 80 7.30 -3.09 -0.25
N CYS A 81 6.90 -3.80 -1.32
CA CYS A 81 6.09 -5.01 -1.20
C CYS A 81 6.84 -6.11 -0.43
N GLU A 82 8.14 -6.28 -0.69
CA GLU A 82 8.97 -7.25 0.02
C GLU A 82 9.05 -6.92 1.51
N THR A 83 9.30 -5.65 1.83
CA THR A 83 9.33 -5.14 3.21
C THR A 83 8.00 -5.35 3.92
N SER A 84 6.88 -5.06 3.25
CA SER A 84 5.53 -5.30 3.75
C SER A 84 5.26 -6.79 4.00
N ALA A 85 5.68 -7.68 3.10
CA ALA A 85 5.52 -9.12 3.25
C ALA A 85 6.30 -9.65 4.47
N VAL A 86 7.56 -9.23 4.63
CA VAL A 86 8.39 -9.56 5.80
C VAL A 86 7.76 -9.04 7.09
N GLY A 87 7.31 -7.78 7.09
CA GLY A 87 6.64 -7.16 8.22
C GLY A 87 5.40 -7.94 8.67
N ARG A 88 4.57 -8.39 7.71
CA ARG A 88 3.40 -9.23 7.97
C ARG A 88 3.77 -10.62 8.49
N ALA A 89 4.81 -11.26 7.92
CA ALA A 89 5.23 -12.59 8.36
C ALA A 89 5.78 -12.60 9.79
N LEU A 90 6.59 -11.60 10.15
CA LEU A 90 7.13 -11.45 11.51
C LEU A 90 6.04 -11.05 12.52
N ALA A 91 5.08 -10.22 12.10
CA ALA A 91 3.91 -9.94 12.93
C ALA A 91 3.07 -11.20 13.16
N ASN A 92 2.84 -12.01 12.13
CA ASN A 92 2.12 -13.29 12.26
C ASN A 92 2.85 -14.29 13.16
N PHE A 93 4.19 -14.25 13.21
CA PHE A 93 4.97 -15.06 14.15
C PHE A 93 4.86 -14.58 15.61
N GLY A 94 4.43 -13.33 15.85
CA GLY A 94 4.32 -12.75 17.18
C GLY A 94 5.51 -11.88 17.59
N VAL A 95 6.37 -11.46 16.64
CA VAL A 95 7.50 -10.58 16.94
C VAL A 95 7.03 -9.13 17.05
N SER A 96 7.14 -8.59 18.26
CA SER A 96 6.92 -7.17 18.57
C SER A 96 5.54 -6.67 18.12
N VAL A 97 4.52 -7.51 18.32
CA VAL A 97 3.11 -7.26 18.00
C VAL A 97 2.42 -6.66 19.21
N ASP A 98 2.81 -5.46 19.61
CA ASP A 98 2.20 -4.86 20.80
C ASP A 98 0.80 -4.29 20.56
N LYS A 99 0.36 -4.06 19.29
CA LYS A 99 -1.06 -3.70 18.99
C LYS A 99 -1.52 -3.60 17.53
N SER A 100 -0.70 -3.73 16.48
CA SER A 100 -1.20 -3.58 15.10
C SER A 100 -0.51 -4.48 14.06
N MET A 101 -1.35 -5.13 13.26
CA MET A 101 -0.97 -5.94 12.08
C MET A 101 -1.01 -5.14 10.77
N ALA A 102 -1.48 -3.89 10.82
CA ALA A 102 -1.65 -3.04 9.64
C ALA A 102 -0.28 -2.55 9.11
N SER A 103 -0.15 -2.41 7.79
CA SER A 103 1.03 -1.78 7.18
C SER A 103 1.04 -0.28 7.46
N ARG A 104 2.19 0.36 7.24
CA ARG A 104 2.32 1.80 7.45
C ARG A 104 1.39 2.58 6.51
N GLU A 105 1.27 2.13 5.27
CA GLU A 105 0.42 2.73 4.23
C GLU A 105 -1.07 2.59 4.61
N GLU A 106 -1.48 1.45 5.17
CA GLU A 106 -2.84 1.25 5.69
C GLU A 106 -3.15 2.22 6.84
N MET A 107 -2.15 2.54 7.68
CA MET A 107 -2.31 3.53 8.76
C MET A 107 -2.37 4.96 8.24
N GLU A 108 -1.50 5.32 7.29
CA GLU A 108 -1.48 6.64 6.66
C GLU A 108 -2.82 6.92 5.92
N ALA A 109 -3.41 5.90 5.29
CA ALA A 109 -4.73 6.01 4.68
C ALA A 109 -5.84 6.29 5.71
N VAL A 110 -5.79 5.67 6.89
CA VAL A 110 -6.78 5.90 7.98
C VAL A 110 -6.62 7.30 8.56
N GLU A 111 -5.40 7.77 8.79
CA GLU A 111 -5.17 9.14 9.28
C GLU A 111 -5.62 10.21 8.30
N ALA A 112 -5.44 10.01 6.98
CA ALA A 112 -5.95 10.93 5.97
C ALA A 112 -7.48 11.06 6.02
N VAL A 113 -8.18 9.95 6.27
CA VAL A 113 -9.64 9.93 6.47
C VAL A 113 -10.04 10.63 7.78
N GLU A 114 -9.32 10.38 8.88
CA GLU A 114 -9.63 10.96 10.20
C GLU A 114 -9.28 12.46 10.31
N ALA A 115 -8.23 12.92 9.63
CA ALA A 115 -7.79 14.32 9.60
C ALA A 115 -8.72 15.24 8.78
N GLY A 116 -9.83 14.72 8.25
CA GLY A 116 -10.76 15.50 7.42
C GLY A 116 -10.18 15.90 6.06
N HIS A 117 -9.05 15.33 5.64
CA HIS A 117 -8.56 15.39 4.26
C HIS A 117 -9.37 14.45 3.34
N THR A 118 -10.68 14.42 3.54
CA THR A 118 -11.60 13.81 2.59
C THR A 118 -11.82 14.85 1.51
N THR A 119 -11.03 14.79 0.43
CA THR A 119 -11.39 15.51 -0.79
C THR A 119 -12.78 15.00 -1.18
N THR A 120 -13.82 15.81 -0.96
CA THR A 120 -15.19 15.33 -1.15
C THR A 120 -15.43 15.09 -2.64
N LEU A 121 -16.20 14.06 -2.99
CA LEU A 121 -16.63 13.76 -4.37
C LEU A 121 -17.24 14.99 -5.09
N ALA A 122 -17.76 15.96 -4.32
CA ALA A 122 -18.26 17.24 -4.81
C ALA A 122 -17.15 18.23 -5.21
N GLN A 123 -16.07 18.33 -4.43
CA GLN A 123 -14.91 19.17 -4.75
C GLN A 123 -14.19 18.67 -6.00
N ILE A 124 -14.08 17.36 -6.15
CA ILE A 124 -13.47 16.70 -7.30
C ILE A 124 -14.26 16.96 -8.58
N LYS A 125 -15.61 16.85 -8.52
CA LYS A 125 -16.48 17.22 -9.65
C LYS A 125 -16.28 18.67 -10.10
N SER A 126 -16.08 19.59 -9.16
CA SER A 126 -15.92 21.01 -9.48
C SER A 126 -14.56 21.36 -10.11
N VAL A 127 -13.49 20.67 -9.71
CA VAL A 127 -12.13 20.92 -10.23
C VAL A 127 -11.89 20.16 -11.55
N GLY A 128 -12.30 18.89 -11.65
CA GLY A 128 -12.09 18.07 -12.85
C GLY A 128 -12.87 18.54 -14.09
N LEU A 129 -14.05 19.13 -13.91
CA LEU A 129 -14.85 19.61 -15.06
C LEU A 129 -14.37 20.97 -15.59
N ALA A 130 -13.77 21.80 -14.72
CA ALA A 130 -13.36 23.17 -15.05
C ALA A 130 -12.03 23.23 -15.84
N CYS A 131 -11.16 22.21 -15.69
CA CYS A 131 -9.80 22.22 -16.24
C CYS A 131 -9.54 21.18 -17.35
N ALA A 132 -10.48 20.29 -17.67
CA ALA A 132 -10.27 19.20 -18.64
C ALA A 132 -10.75 19.52 -20.07
N ASN A 133 -9.94 19.18 -21.07
CA ASN A 133 -10.32 19.10 -22.48
C ASN A 133 -11.23 17.87 -22.75
N GLU A 134 -11.84 17.80 -23.94
CA GLU A 134 -12.95 16.87 -24.24
C GLU A 134 -12.55 15.38 -24.17
N GLU A 135 -11.30 15.04 -24.49
CA GLU A 135 -10.73 13.68 -24.36
C GLU A 135 -10.61 13.22 -22.90
N ILE A 136 -10.08 14.05 -22.01
CA ILE A 136 -9.95 13.72 -20.59
C ILE A 136 -11.34 13.54 -19.94
N ARG A 137 -12.36 14.26 -20.43
CA ARG A 137 -13.75 14.12 -19.93
C ARG A 137 -14.40 12.79 -20.28
N GLU A 138 -14.05 12.18 -21.42
CA GLU A 138 -14.53 10.84 -21.81
C GLU A 138 -13.86 9.77 -20.96
N GLU A 139 -12.54 9.84 -20.79
CA GLU A 139 -11.75 8.88 -19.99
C GLU A 139 -12.18 8.87 -18.51
N ILE A 140 -12.48 10.06 -17.96
CA ILE A 140 -13.09 10.23 -16.63
C ILE A 140 -14.47 9.57 -16.57
N ARG A 141 -15.31 9.74 -17.60
CA ARG A 141 -16.69 9.24 -17.60
C ARG A 141 -16.75 7.72 -17.66
N GLU A 142 -15.88 7.10 -18.45
CA GLU A 142 -15.79 5.63 -18.56
C GLU A 142 -15.33 5.00 -17.24
N HIS A 143 -14.21 5.46 -16.66
CA HIS A 143 -13.65 4.90 -15.43
C HIS A 143 -14.49 5.23 -14.17
N TRP A 144 -15.26 6.32 -14.17
CA TRP A 144 -16.12 6.71 -13.04
C TRP A 144 -17.27 5.72 -12.77
N THR A 145 -17.71 4.97 -13.78
CA THR A 145 -18.79 3.99 -13.62
C THR A 145 -18.33 2.80 -12.78
N GLU A 146 -17.06 2.41 -12.89
CA GLU A 146 -16.45 1.32 -12.12
C GLU A 146 -16.13 1.75 -10.68
N CYS A 147 -15.65 2.99 -10.50
CA CYS A 147 -15.32 3.57 -9.20
C CYS A 147 -16.53 3.74 -8.26
N GLN A 148 -17.76 3.78 -8.76
CA GLN A 148 -18.96 3.82 -7.91
C GLN A 148 -19.20 2.52 -7.13
N SER A 149 -18.59 1.42 -7.56
CA SER A 149 -18.76 0.11 -6.93
C SER A 149 -17.68 -0.25 -5.90
N ASP A 150 -16.55 0.47 -5.89
CA ASP A 150 -15.44 0.25 -4.97
C ASP A 150 -14.81 1.60 -4.51
N PRO A 151 -14.99 1.99 -3.24
CA PRO A 151 -14.46 3.23 -2.69
C PRO A 151 -12.92 3.34 -2.71
N VAL A 152 -12.19 2.22 -2.70
CA VAL A 152 -10.72 2.22 -2.71
C VAL A 152 -10.21 2.60 -4.10
N LEU A 153 -10.78 1.98 -5.14
CA LEU A 153 -10.52 2.33 -6.55
C LEU A 153 -10.86 3.79 -6.85
N ALA A 154 -11.95 4.31 -6.25
CA ALA A 154 -12.29 5.71 -6.37
C ALA A 154 -11.16 6.60 -5.84
N SER A 155 -10.64 6.33 -4.63
CA SER A 155 -9.56 7.16 -4.05
C SER A 155 -8.27 7.14 -4.87
N GLU A 156 -7.90 5.99 -5.44
CA GLU A 156 -6.71 5.85 -6.30
C GLU A 156 -6.88 6.61 -7.63
N PHE A 157 -8.02 6.45 -8.30
CA PHE A 157 -8.33 7.13 -9.56
C PHE A 157 -8.31 8.66 -9.40
N LEU A 158 -8.82 9.15 -8.28
CA LEU A 158 -8.86 10.57 -7.94
C LEU A 158 -7.46 11.15 -7.73
N ALA A 159 -6.58 10.42 -7.05
CA ALA A 159 -5.19 10.82 -6.90
C ALA A 159 -4.49 10.93 -8.26
N GLN A 160 -4.73 9.99 -9.18
CA GLN A 160 -4.16 10.02 -10.53
C GLN A 160 -4.66 11.23 -11.35
N LEU A 161 -5.95 11.56 -11.23
CA LEU A 161 -6.55 12.72 -11.89
C LEU A 161 -5.98 14.06 -11.39
N GLU A 162 -5.79 14.22 -10.08
CA GLU A 162 -5.18 15.44 -9.53
C GLU A 162 -3.74 15.63 -10.03
N VAL A 163 -2.98 14.54 -10.19
CA VAL A 163 -1.63 14.61 -10.80
C VAL A 163 -1.70 15.05 -12.26
N ALA A 164 -2.63 14.49 -13.04
CA ALA A 164 -2.78 14.82 -14.45
C ALA A 164 -3.17 16.30 -14.66
N ILE A 165 -4.05 16.84 -13.80
CA ILE A 165 -4.47 18.25 -13.85
C ILE A 165 -3.31 19.20 -13.48
N GLN A 166 -2.49 18.85 -12.49
CA GLN A 166 -1.32 19.66 -12.08
C GLN A 166 -0.19 19.71 -13.12
N GLY A 167 -0.15 18.76 -14.06
CA GLY A 167 0.86 18.71 -15.14
C GLY A 167 0.50 19.54 -16.38
N LEU A 168 -0.62 20.27 -16.36
CA LEU A 168 -1.13 21.08 -17.48
C LEU A 168 -0.86 22.59 -17.35
N GLU A 169 -0.16 23.03 -16.30
CA GLU A 169 0.44 24.39 -16.18
C GLU A 169 1.88 24.41 -16.71
#